data_AF-A0A954NPC3-F1
#
_entry.id   AF-A0A954NPC3-F1
#
_cell.length_a   1.000
_cell.length_b   1.000
_cell.length_c   1.000
_cell.angle_alpha   90.00
_cell.angle_beta   90.00
_cell.angle_gamma   90.00
#
_symmetry.space_group_name_H-M   'P 1'
#
loop_
_entity.id
_entity.type
_entity.pdbx_description
1 polymer ?
#
loop_
_entity_poly.entity_id
_entity_poly.type
_entity_poly.pdbx_seq_one_letter_code
_entity_poly.pdbx_strand_id
1 'polypeptide(L)'
;QIAFEPDKITSKQVLAEKNAELRRVMIERMGYLRFSQEVGAKTLDEDTDAGGKRQLLRIEMADDEPLVGLACRCPSTDRQYFLRVPPTIETCHQAAAWMAGFEDPTLYRPQIET
;
A
#
# COMPACT_ATOMS: atom_id res chain seq x y z
N GLN A 1 14.07 5.27 19.50
CA GLN A 1 14.95 5.77 18.43
C GLN A 1 15.04 4.71 17.33
N ILE A 2 13.97 4.55 16.53
CA ILE A 2 13.85 3.54 15.44
C ILE A 2 14.24 4.15 14.07
N ALA A 3 14.55 5.45 14.05
CA ALA A 3 14.75 6.23 12.83
C ALA A 3 16.04 5.95 12.05
N PHE A 4 16.94 5.06 12.51
CA PHE A 4 18.28 4.92 11.91
C PHE A 4 18.72 3.49 11.56
N GLU A 5 17.87 2.48 11.75
CA GLU A 5 18.25 1.08 11.45
C GLU A 5 17.15 0.36 10.66
N PRO A 6 16.99 0.66 9.35
CA PRO A 6 15.94 0.05 8.52
C PRO A 6 16.02 -1.49 8.49
N ASP A 7 17.22 -2.07 8.60
CA ASP A 7 17.43 -3.52 8.62
C ASP A 7 16.87 -4.22 9.87
N LYS A 8 16.64 -3.46 10.96
CA LYS A 8 16.05 -3.97 12.20
C LYS A 8 14.52 -3.87 12.23
N ILE A 9 13.89 -3.26 11.23
CA ILE A 9 12.43 -3.21 11.14
C ILE A 9 11.93 -4.61 10.78
N THR A 10 11.14 -5.18 11.67
CA THR A 10 10.49 -6.49 11.46
C THR A 10 9.04 -6.30 11.01
N SER A 11 8.55 -7.21 10.17
CA SER A 11 7.12 -7.29 9.82
C SER A 11 6.21 -7.27 11.06
N LYS A 12 6.60 -7.95 12.14
CA LYS A 12 5.86 -7.93 13.43
C LYS A 12 5.72 -6.52 14.02
N GLN A 13 6.78 -5.71 14.01
CA GLN A 13 6.72 -4.33 14.49
C GLN A 13 5.83 -3.47 13.59
N VAL A 14 5.91 -3.67 12.27
CA VAL A 14 5.05 -2.98 11.30
C VAL A 14 3.58 -3.31 11.56
N LEU A 15 3.24 -4.59 11.78
CA LEU A 15 1.86 -5.01 12.04
C LEU A 15 1.33 -4.48 13.39
N ALA A 16 2.20 -4.29 14.38
CA ALA A 16 1.83 -3.73 15.69
C ALA A 16 1.70 -2.19 15.73
N GLU A 17 2.22 -1.46 14.74
CA GLU A 17 2.21 0.01 14.72
C GLU A 17 0.80 0.56 14.42
N LYS A 18 0.17 1.24 15.37
CA LYS A 18 -1.22 1.72 15.22
C LYS A 18 -1.34 2.91 14.27
N ASN A 19 -0.33 3.76 14.17
CA ASN A 19 -0.36 4.93 13.30
C ASN A 19 -0.10 4.51 11.84
N ALA A 20 -1.09 4.76 10.96
CA ALA A 20 -1.03 4.37 9.56
C ALA A 20 0.15 5.02 8.79
N GLU A 21 0.46 6.29 9.05
CA GLU A 21 1.57 6.99 8.40
C GLU A 21 2.92 6.46 8.87
N LEU A 22 3.08 6.18 10.17
CA LEU A 22 4.31 5.56 10.67
C LEU A 22 4.48 4.16 10.10
N ARG A 23 3.41 3.35 10.06
CA ARG A 23 3.41 2.02 9.45
C ARG A 23 3.84 2.08 7.99
N ARG A 24 3.29 3.02 7.21
CA ARG A 24 3.69 3.26 5.81
C ARG A 24 5.18 3.56 5.70
N VAL A 25 5.71 4.45 6.54
CA VAL A 25 7.14 4.79 6.55
C VAL A 25 7.99 3.56 6.94
N MET A 26 7.55 2.73 7.89
CA MET A 26 8.24 1.50 8.24
C MET A 26 8.28 0.51 7.07
N ILE A 27 7.17 0.37 6.33
CA ILE A 27 7.10 -0.48 5.12
C ILE A 27 8.00 0.07 4.01
N GLU A 28 7.99 1.38 3.77
CA GLU A 28 8.86 2.05 2.78
C GLU A 28 10.35 1.79 3.10
N ARG A 29 10.73 1.87 4.39
CA ARG A 29 12.09 1.58 4.85
C ARG A 29 12.46 0.11 4.81
N MET A 30 11.53 -0.78 5.13
CA MET A 30 11.73 -2.24 5.08
C MET A 30 11.76 -2.76 3.63
N GLY A 31 11.11 -2.04 2.72
CA GLY A 31 10.82 -2.48 1.36
C GLY A 31 9.50 -3.25 1.32
N TYR A 32 8.56 -2.77 0.50
CA TYR A 32 7.23 -3.37 0.38
C TYR A 32 7.26 -4.84 -0.05
N LEU A 33 8.14 -5.22 -1.00
CA LEU A 33 8.26 -6.60 -1.46
C LEU A 33 8.71 -7.55 -0.34
N ARG A 34 9.65 -7.11 0.50
CA ARG A 34 10.11 -7.90 1.64
C ARG A 34 8.99 -8.03 2.68
N PHE A 35 8.33 -6.91 2.99
CA PHE A 35 7.21 -6.91 3.92
C PHE A 35 6.08 -7.85 3.47
N SER A 36 5.64 -7.76 2.22
CA SER A 36 4.55 -8.59 1.67
C SER A 36 4.87 -10.08 1.71
N GLN A 37 6.12 -10.45 1.43
CA GLN A 37 6.60 -11.84 1.54
C GLN A 37 6.61 -12.33 2.99
N GLU A 38 7.16 -11.53 3.92
CA GLU A 38 7.26 -11.92 5.34
C GLU A 38 5.89 -12.11 6.00
N VAL A 39 4.88 -11.32 5.61
CA VAL A 39 3.52 -11.41 6.18
C VAL A 39 2.58 -12.33 5.40
N GLY A 40 3.04 -12.93 4.31
CA GLY A 40 2.21 -13.80 3.46
C GLY A 40 1.03 -13.05 2.83
N ALA A 41 1.26 -11.83 2.34
CA ALA A 41 0.21 -11.01 1.76
C ALA A 41 -0.43 -11.67 0.52
N LYS A 42 -1.76 -11.59 0.43
CA LYS A 42 -2.53 -12.03 -0.74
C LYS A 42 -2.73 -10.88 -1.71
N THR A 43 -2.36 -11.07 -2.96
CA THR A 43 -2.75 -10.15 -4.04
C THR A 43 -4.25 -10.31 -4.33
N LEU A 44 -5.01 -9.21 -4.23
CA LEU A 44 -6.42 -9.15 -4.59
C LEU A 44 -6.60 -8.77 -6.07
N ASP A 45 -5.80 -7.82 -6.54
CA ASP A 45 -5.87 -7.30 -7.91
C ASP A 45 -4.49 -6.79 -8.36
N GLU A 46 -4.25 -6.79 -9.66
CA GLU A 46 -3.05 -6.22 -10.29
C GLU A 46 -3.44 -5.51 -11.57
N ASP A 47 -2.97 -4.28 -11.75
CA ASP A 47 -3.19 -3.56 -13.00
C ASP A 47 -2.02 -2.62 -13.34
N THR A 48 -2.22 -1.82 -14.36
CA THR A 48 -1.28 -0.79 -14.78
C THR A 48 -2.05 0.47 -15.12
N ASP A 49 -1.63 1.60 -14.55
CA ASP A 49 -2.11 2.92 -14.91
C ASP A 49 -0.98 3.78 -15.51
N ALA A 50 -1.25 5.07 -15.69
CA ALA A 50 -0.28 6.05 -16.14
C ALA A 50 1.00 6.12 -15.27
N GLY A 51 0.90 5.84 -13.96
CA GLY A 51 2.02 5.82 -13.02
C GLY A 51 2.79 4.49 -13.01
N GLY A 52 2.30 3.46 -13.69
CA GLY A 52 2.95 2.17 -13.85
C GLY A 52 2.16 1.02 -13.21
N LYS A 53 2.88 -0.06 -12.86
CA LYS A 53 2.26 -1.27 -12.29
C LYS A 53 1.80 -1.02 -10.86
N ARG A 54 0.62 -1.53 -10.53
CA ARG A 54 0.03 -1.46 -9.19
C ARG A 54 -0.44 -2.84 -8.75
N GLN A 55 -0.37 -3.10 -7.46
CA GLN A 55 -0.90 -4.33 -6.84
C GLN A 55 -1.73 -3.95 -5.63
N LEU A 56 -2.93 -4.50 -5.53
CA LEU A 56 -3.74 -4.41 -4.33
C LEU A 56 -3.44 -5.64 -3.48
N LEU A 57 -2.91 -5.42 -2.28
CA LEU A 57 -2.68 -6.52 -1.34
C LEU A 57 -3.63 -6.50 -0.18
N ARG A 58 -3.87 -7.69 0.34
CA ARG A 58 -4.57 -7.96 1.59
C ARG A 58 -3.71 -8.79 2.51
N ILE A 59 -3.63 -8.37 3.75
CA ILE A 59 -2.90 -9.05 4.82
C ILE A 59 -3.90 -9.33 5.93
N GLU A 60 -4.09 -10.61 6.25
CA GLU A 60 -4.98 -11.02 7.34
C GLU A 60 -4.33 -10.65 8.69
N MET A 61 -5.13 -10.06 9.58
CA MET A 61 -4.72 -9.65 10.92
C MET A 61 -5.40 -10.59 11.93
N ALA A 62 -4.66 -11.09 12.90
CA ALA A 62 -5.19 -12.10 13.82
C ALA A 62 -6.32 -11.58 14.73
N ASP A 63 -6.21 -10.32 15.18
CA ASP A 63 -7.10 -9.71 16.17
C ASP A 63 -7.67 -8.36 15.70
N ASP A 64 -7.71 -8.10 14.39
CA ASP A 64 -8.15 -6.81 13.82
C ASP A 64 -8.73 -6.99 12.41
N GLU A 65 -9.26 -5.91 11.83
CA GLU A 65 -9.62 -5.87 10.42
C GLU A 65 -8.40 -6.14 9.52
N PRO A 66 -8.59 -6.79 8.36
CA PRO A 66 -7.52 -7.04 7.40
C PRO A 66 -6.88 -5.73 6.93
N LEU A 67 -5.55 -5.74 6.80
CA LEU A 67 -4.82 -4.63 6.23
C LEU A 67 -4.86 -4.75 4.70
N VAL A 68 -5.59 -3.84 4.05
CA VAL A 68 -5.61 -3.71 2.59
C VAL A 68 -4.83 -2.46 2.18
N GLY A 69 -4.00 -2.58 1.15
CA GLY A 69 -3.24 -1.45 0.65
C GLY A 69 -2.84 -1.56 -0.81
N LEU A 70 -2.81 -0.40 -1.47
CA LEU A 70 -2.34 -0.23 -2.84
C LEU A 70 -0.83 -0.06 -2.83
N ALA A 71 -0.14 -1.00 -3.46
CA ALA A 71 1.27 -0.89 -3.74
C ALA A 71 1.50 -0.28 -5.11
N CYS A 72 2.25 0.81 -5.16
CA CYS A 72 2.55 1.51 -6.40
C CYS A 72 3.93 2.15 -6.35
N ARG A 73 4.42 2.55 -7.51
CA ARG A 73 5.65 3.33 -7.67
C ARG A 73 5.26 4.77 -8.00
N CYS A 74 5.91 5.73 -7.36
CA CYS A 74 5.76 7.14 -7.70
C CYS A 74 6.67 7.47 -8.90
N PRO A 75 6.10 7.87 -10.07
CA PRO A 75 6.89 8.08 -11.28
C PRO A 75 7.89 9.23 -11.18
N SER A 76 7.64 10.23 -10.32
CA SER A 76 8.51 11.40 -10.16
C SER A 76 9.68 11.20 -9.19
N THR A 77 9.57 10.25 -8.25
CA THR A 77 10.58 10.02 -7.21
C THR A 77 11.18 8.61 -7.22
N ASP A 78 10.64 7.72 -8.06
CA ASP A 78 10.93 6.28 -8.12
C ASP A 78 10.69 5.53 -6.79
N ARG A 79 10.07 6.20 -5.80
CA ARG A 79 9.77 5.59 -4.50
C ARG A 79 8.60 4.62 -4.61
N GLN A 80 8.71 3.51 -3.88
CA GLN A 80 7.64 2.54 -3.73
C GLN A 80 6.80 2.86 -2.50
N TYR A 81 5.49 2.87 -2.67
CA TYR A 81 4.54 3.15 -1.61
C TYR A 81 3.62 1.95 -1.39
N PHE A 82 3.20 1.78 -0.14
CA PHE A 82 2.09 0.93 0.26
C PHE A 82 1.05 1.81 0.96
N LEU A 83 -0.03 2.14 0.25
CA LEU A 83 -1.03 3.10 0.69
C LEU A 83 -2.24 2.35 1.24
N ARG A 84 -2.50 2.47 2.54
CA ARG A 84 -3.63 1.78 3.19
C ARG A 84 -4.96 2.31 2.64
N VAL A 85 -5.87 1.40 2.33
CA VAL A 85 -7.24 1.71 1.89
C VAL A 85 -8.26 0.88 2.67
N PRO A 86 -9.57 1.19 2.60
CA PRO A 86 -10.61 0.41 3.27
C PRO A 86 -10.58 -1.07 2.87
N PRO A 87 -10.88 -2.00 3.80
CA PRO A 87 -10.79 -3.43 3.55
C PRO A 87 -11.84 -3.98 2.58
N THR A 88 -12.84 -3.16 2.23
CA THR A 88 -13.91 -3.46 1.26
C THR A 88 -13.50 -3.19 -0.18
N ILE A 89 -12.32 -2.60 -0.42
CA ILE A 89 -11.82 -2.34 -1.77
C ILE A 89 -11.27 -3.62 -2.39
N GLU A 90 -11.66 -3.87 -3.63
CA GLU A 90 -11.34 -5.12 -4.35
C GLU A 90 -10.43 -4.91 -5.56
N THR A 91 -10.28 -3.68 -6.07
CA THR A 91 -9.45 -3.40 -7.26
C THR A 91 -8.46 -2.24 -7.04
N CYS A 92 -7.35 -2.27 -7.79
CA CYS A 92 -6.35 -1.20 -7.84
C CYS A 92 -6.97 0.13 -8.26
N HIS A 93 -7.87 0.12 -9.25
CA HIS A 93 -8.57 1.32 -9.72
C HIS A 93 -9.46 1.93 -8.63
N GLN A 94 -10.23 1.10 -7.92
CA GLN A 94 -11.05 1.56 -6.79
C GLN A 94 -10.19 2.12 -5.66
N ALA A 95 -9.05 1.48 -5.35
CA ALA A 95 -8.11 1.99 -4.36
C ALA A 95 -7.56 3.37 -4.74
N ALA A 96 -7.16 3.54 -6.00
CA ALA A 96 -6.67 4.82 -6.50
C ALA A 96 -7.75 5.91 -6.49
N ALA A 97 -8.99 5.58 -6.87
CA ALA A 97 -10.12 6.50 -6.80
C ALA A 97 -10.41 6.96 -5.36
N TRP A 98 -10.43 6.02 -4.41
CA TRP A 98 -10.64 6.32 -2.99
C TRP A 98 -9.53 7.23 -2.44
N MET A 99 -8.27 6.95 -2.76
CA MET A 99 -7.12 7.79 -2.38
C MET A 99 -7.23 9.21 -2.96
N ALA A 100 -7.81 9.36 -4.13
CA ALA A 100 -8.07 10.64 -4.78
C ALA A 100 -9.35 11.34 -4.28
N GLY A 101 -10.09 10.74 -3.33
CA GLY A 101 -11.29 11.31 -2.73
C GLY A 101 -12.58 11.06 -3.51
N PHE A 102 -12.60 10.10 -4.44
CA PHE A 102 -13.80 9.72 -5.19
C PHE A 102 -14.50 8.55 -4.51
N GLU A 103 -15.81 8.70 -4.26
CA GLU A 103 -16.67 7.61 -3.76
C GLU A 103 -17.04 6.63 -4.88
N ASP A 104 -17.29 7.15 -6.09
CA ASP A 104 -17.55 6.37 -7.30
C ASP A 104 -16.26 6.24 -8.14
N PRO A 105 -15.68 5.03 -8.25
CA PRO A 105 -14.47 4.79 -9.03
C PRO A 105 -14.59 5.12 -10.52
N THR A 106 -15.81 5.13 -11.09
CA THR A 106 -16.03 5.39 -12.51
C THR A 106 -15.77 6.85 -12.89
N LEU A 107 -15.85 7.75 -11.90
CA LEU A 107 -15.54 9.18 -12.02
C LEU A 107 -14.04 9.45 -11.99
N TYR A 108 -13.24 8.52 -11.45
CA TYR A 108 -11.80 8.65 -11.41
C TYR A 108 -11.18 8.21 -12.74
N ARG A 109 -10.66 9.17 -13.51
CA ARG A 109 -9.95 8.95 -14.78
C ARG A 109 -8.65 9.74 -14.77
N PRO A 110 -7.55 9.20 -14.22
CA PRO A 110 -6.30 9.93 -14.15
C PRO A 110 -5.82 10.26 -15.57
N GLN A 111 -5.69 11.55 -15.87
CA GLN A 111 -5.12 12.05 -17.11
C GLN A 111 -3.63 12.32 -16.88
N ILE A 112 -2.81 12.01 -17.89
CA ILE A 112 -1.40 12.38 -17.89
C ILE A 112 -1.33 13.86 -18.28
N GLU A 113 -0.82 14.71 -17.40
CA GLU A 113 -0.24 15.98 -17.85
C GLU A 113 1.06 15.65 -18.59
N THR A 114 1.08 15.98 -19.88
CA THR A 114 2.22 15.72 -20.78
C THR A 114 3.08 16.97 -20.89
#